data_AF-A0AAP5T665-F1
#
_entry.id   AF-A0AAP5T665-F1
#
_cell.length_a   1.000
_cell.length_b   1.000
_cell.length_c   1.000
_cell.angle_alpha   90.00
_cell.angle_beta   90.00
_cell.angle_gamma   90.00
#
_symmetry.space_group_name_H-M   'P 1'
#
loop_
_entity.id
_entity.type
_entity.pdbx_description
1 polymer ?
#
loop_
_entity_poly.entity_id
_entity_poly.type
_entity_poly.pdbx_seq_one_letter_code
_entity_poly.pdbx_strand_id
1 'polypeptide(L)'
;MDAVTPLQHLLGQPLLLVHLAAALLSLALGPINILRRRRDRTHRMVGRTWVAAMVVTCLTSFGLHGANGGYSWLHGLSVFTLVTVTLGVVAIRRGNRRGHVGNMVGSLIGIWIAFLFAALVPDRTIAQVASTDPWTVPLTLVLVAAAVGLAWWAFRPTAAGRRSGPHPGGGEKTGAEGGQGPSG
;
A
#
# COMPACT_ATOMS: atom_id res chain seq x y z
N MET A 1 -31.14 -17.74 -18.60
CA MET A 1 -29.91 -16.95 -18.39
C MET A 1 -28.98 -17.82 -17.56
N ASP A 2 -28.10 -18.56 -18.22
CA ASP A 2 -27.25 -19.55 -17.54
C ASP A 2 -26.15 -18.81 -16.79
N ALA A 3 -26.06 -19.02 -15.47
CA ALA A 3 -25.07 -18.39 -14.58
C ALA A 3 -23.60 -18.68 -14.97
N VAL A 4 -23.39 -19.57 -15.94
CA VAL A 4 -22.10 -19.89 -16.55
C VAL A 4 -21.57 -18.71 -17.39
N THR A 5 -22.46 -17.92 -17.99
CA THR A 5 -22.12 -16.81 -18.90
C THR A 5 -21.36 -15.61 -18.27
N PRO A 6 -21.65 -15.16 -17.04
CA PRO A 6 -20.86 -14.11 -16.40
C PRO A 6 -19.49 -14.59 -15.91
N LEU A 7 -19.40 -15.83 -15.39
CA LEU A 7 -18.13 -16.38 -14.90
C LEU A 7 -17.12 -16.57 -16.04
N GLN A 8 -17.54 -17.09 -17.19
CA GLN A 8 -16.67 -17.22 -18.36
C GLN A 8 -16.20 -15.86 -18.91
N HIS A 9 -17.03 -14.82 -18.85
CA HIS A 9 -16.67 -13.46 -19.26
C HIS A 9 -15.61 -12.84 -18.34
N LEU A 10 -15.74 -13.05 -17.02
CA LEU A 10 -14.75 -12.61 -16.02
C LEU A 10 -13.42 -13.37 -16.18
N LEU A 11 -13.48 -14.68 -16.39
CA LEU A 11 -12.29 -15.52 -16.61
C LEU A 11 -11.55 -15.17 -17.90
N GLY A 12 -12.25 -14.65 -18.92
CA GLY A 12 -11.65 -14.13 -20.15
C GLY A 12 -10.92 -12.78 -19.99
N GLN A 13 -11.01 -12.13 -18.82
CA GLN A 13 -10.46 -10.80 -18.57
C GLN A 13 -9.57 -10.80 -17.31
N PRO A 14 -8.39 -11.44 -17.37
CA PRO A 14 -7.54 -11.63 -16.19
C PRO A 14 -7.13 -10.30 -15.53
N LEU A 15 -6.96 -9.23 -16.32
CA LEU A 15 -6.63 -7.90 -15.80
C LEU A 15 -7.74 -7.34 -14.92
N LEU A 16 -9.00 -7.52 -15.32
CA LEU A 16 -10.16 -7.08 -14.56
C LEU A 16 -10.28 -7.84 -13.24
N LEU A 17 -10.09 -9.16 -13.26
CA LEU A 17 -10.10 -9.98 -12.06
C LEU A 17 -9.05 -9.53 -11.05
N VAL A 18 -7.83 -9.27 -11.52
CA VAL A 18 -6.73 -8.74 -10.68
C VAL A 18 -7.08 -7.37 -10.12
N HIS A 19 -7.61 -6.46 -10.96
CA HIS A 19 -8.02 -5.14 -10.53
C HIS A 19 -9.09 -5.21 -9.43
N LEU A 20 -10.14 -5.99 -9.65
CA LEU A 20 -11.25 -6.12 -8.72
C LEU A 20 -10.80 -6.76 -7.40
N ALA A 21 -10.02 -7.84 -7.45
CA ALA A 21 -9.49 -8.49 -6.27
C ALA A 21 -8.60 -7.53 -5.45
N ALA A 22 -7.72 -6.77 -6.11
CA ALA A 22 -6.87 -5.79 -5.45
C ALA A 22 -7.66 -4.62 -4.86
N ALA A 23 -8.69 -4.13 -5.57
CA ALA A 23 -9.56 -3.06 -5.12
C ALA A 23 -10.33 -3.47 -3.86
N LEU A 24 -10.96 -4.65 -3.88
CA LEU A 24 -11.68 -5.22 -2.73
C LEU A 24 -10.76 -5.46 -1.54
N LEU A 25 -9.58 -6.02 -1.77
CA LEU A 25 -8.59 -6.21 -0.71
C LEU A 25 -8.21 -4.87 -0.07
N SER A 26 -8.08 -3.82 -0.86
CA SER A 26 -7.73 -2.50 -0.36
C SER A 26 -8.87 -1.82 0.40
N LEU A 27 -10.11 -1.97 -0.09
CA LEU A 27 -11.32 -1.49 0.61
C LEU A 27 -11.48 -2.17 1.97
N ALA A 28 -11.08 -3.43 2.12
CA ALA A 28 -11.12 -4.14 3.39
C ALA A 28 -9.94 -3.78 4.30
N LEU A 29 -8.71 -3.85 3.81
CA LEU A 29 -7.51 -3.68 4.64
C LEU A 29 -7.30 -2.22 5.08
N GLY A 30 -7.72 -1.23 4.30
CA GLY A 30 -7.57 0.18 4.64
C GLY A 30 -8.27 0.57 5.96
N PRO A 31 -9.59 0.37 6.08
CA PRO A 31 -10.33 0.62 7.31
C PRO A 31 -9.79 -0.17 8.49
N ILE A 32 -9.50 -1.48 8.29
CA ILE A 32 -8.90 -2.34 9.32
C ILE A 32 -7.60 -1.72 9.83
N ASN A 33 -6.74 -1.25 8.92
CA ASN A 33 -5.44 -0.69 9.31
C ASN A 33 -5.56 0.67 10.02
N ILE A 34 -6.50 1.52 9.61
CA ILE A 34 -6.72 2.86 10.18
C ILE A 34 -7.36 2.76 11.56
N LEU A 35 -8.41 1.95 11.70
CA LEU A 35 -9.18 1.80 12.95
C LEU A 35 -8.40 1.02 14.01
N ARG A 36 -7.36 0.28 13.63
CA ARG A 36 -6.54 -0.46 14.58
C ARG A 36 -5.81 0.47 15.55
N ARG A 37 -6.13 0.30 16.84
CA ARG A 37 -5.59 1.09 17.94
C ARG A 37 -4.08 0.87 18.17
N ARG A 38 -3.61 -0.37 18.01
CA ARG A 38 -2.19 -0.73 18.18
C ARG A 38 -1.41 -0.59 16.87
N ARG A 39 -0.33 0.20 16.89
CA ARG A 39 0.57 0.46 15.76
C ARG A 39 1.80 -0.47 15.81
N ASP A 40 1.54 -1.76 16.01
CA ASP A 40 2.54 -2.82 16.19
C ASP A 40 2.98 -3.48 14.86
N ARG A 41 3.62 -4.66 14.92
CA ARG A 41 4.05 -5.43 13.74
C ARG A 41 2.91 -5.76 12.79
N THR A 42 1.73 -6.10 13.31
CA THR A 42 0.56 -6.44 12.50
C THR A 42 0.03 -5.20 11.76
N HIS A 43 0.05 -4.01 12.38
CA HIS A 43 -0.30 -2.76 11.69
C HIS A 43 0.63 -2.51 10.49
N ARG A 44 1.93 -2.79 10.67
CA ARG A 44 2.90 -2.67 9.57
C ARG A 44 2.65 -3.71 8.48
N MET A 45 2.34 -4.96 8.82
CA MET A 45 2.05 -5.99 7.83
C MET A 45 0.78 -5.66 7.03
N VAL A 46 -0.33 -5.39 7.72
CA VAL A 46 -1.61 -5.00 7.10
C VAL A 46 -1.43 -3.75 6.25
N GLY A 47 -0.77 -2.71 6.77
CA GLY A 47 -0.51 -1.49 6.03
C GLY A 47 0.33 -1.70 4.78
N ARG A 48 1.33 -2.59 4.82
CA ARG A 48 2.14 -2.95 3.65
C ARG A 48 1.32 -3.68 2.59
N THR A 49 0.53 -4.67 3.01
CA THR A 49 -0.37 -5.40 2.09
C THR A 49 -1.39 -4.46 1.45
N TRP A 50 -1.96 -3.55 2.24
CA TRP A 50 -2.89 -2.54 1.74
C TRP A 50 -2.24 -1.61 0.71
N VAL A 51 -1.05 -1.08 1.00
CA VAL A 51 -0.28 -0.24 0.04
C VAL A 51 -0.02 -1.00 -1.26
N ALA A 52 0.41 -2.27 -1.18
CA ALA A 52 0.65 -3.08 -2.36
C ALA A 52 -0.64 -3.29 -3.18
N ALA A 53 -1.75 -3.59 -2.52
CA ALA A 53 -3.05 -3.76 -3.16
C ALA A 53 -3.53 -2.45 -3.84
N MET A 54 -3.31 -1.29 -3.21
CA MET A 54 -3.58 0.02 -3.83
C MET A 54 -2.76 0.27 -5.08
N VAL A 55 -1.47 -0.04 -5.05
CA VAL A 55 -0.60 0.08 -6.23
C VAL A 55 -1.10 -0.83 -7.35
N VAL A 56 -1.39 -2.11 -7.07
CA VAL A 56 -1.93 -3.04 -8.08
C VAL A 56 -3.25 -2.52 -8.66
N THR A 57 -4.16 -2.04 -7.82
CA THR A 57 -5.45 -1.47 -8.24
C THR A 57 -5.22 -0.29 -9.21
N CYS A 58 -4.37 0.66 -8.85
CA CYS A 58 -4.10 1.83 -9.68
C CYS A 58 -3.38 1.47 -10.97
N LEU A 59 -2.43 0.53 -10.95
CA LEU A 59 -1.69 0.14 -12.15
C LEU A 59 -2.57 -0.61 -13.16
N THR A 60 -3.41 -1.51 -12.67
CA THR A 60 -4.35 -2.25 -13.51
C THR A 60 -5.47 -1.37 -14.07
N SER A 61 -5.85 -0.28 -13.40
CA SER A 61 -6.87 0.64 -13.90
C SER A 61 -6.47 1.30 -15.23
N PHE A 62 -5.18 1.57 -15.45
CA PHE A 62 -4.69 2.14 -16.72
C PHE A 62 -4.85 1.21 -17.93
N GLY A 63 -4.97 -0.10 -17.71
CA GLY A 63 -5.30 -1.04 -18.78
C GLY A 63 -6.81 -1.20 -18.99
N LEU A 64 -7.64 -0.67 -18.09
CA LEU A 64 -9.10 -0.74 -18.17
C LEU A 64 -9.65 0.57 -18.76
N HIS A 65 -9.97 0.55 -20.04
CA HIS A 65 -10.55 1.69 -20.73
C HIS A 65 -12.08 1.63 -20.72
N GLY A 66 -12.73 2.81 -20.70
CA GLY A 66 -14.18 2.90 -20.85
C GLY A 66 -14.62 2.71 -22.30
N ALA A 67 -15.93 2.60 -22.54
CA ALA A 67 -16.53 2.33 -23.86
C ALA A 67 -16.07 3.28 -25.00
N ASN A 68 -15.59 4.48 -24.68
CA ASN A 68 -15.11 5.46 -25.65
C ASN A 68 -13.60 5.37 -25.92
N GLY A 69 -12.90 4.36 -25.38
CA GLY A 69 -11.45 4.16 -25.55
C GLY A 69 -10.54 5.16 -24.83
N GLY A 70 -11.09 6.20 -24.20
CA GLY A 70 -10.33 7.30 -23.58
C GLY A 70 -10.11 7.19 -22.07
N TYR A 71 -9.14 7.97 -21.57
CA TYR A 71 -8.88 8.14 -20.13
C TYR A 71 -10.02 8.89 -19.44
N SER A 72 -10.75 8.20 -18.57
CA SER A 72 -11.72 8.84 -17.67
C SER A 72 -11.06 9.48 -16.44
N TRP A 73 -11.78 10.35 -15.73
CA TRP A 73 -11.33 10.98 -14.49
C TRP A 73 -10.86 9.98 -13.41
N LEU A 74 -11.33 8.72 -13.45
CA LEU A 74 -10.87 7.64 -12.57
C LEU A 74 -9.38 7.30 -12.77
N HIS A 75 -8.81 7.56 -13.94
CA HIS A 75 -7.37 7.45 -14.18
C HIS A 75 -6.62 8.58 -13.48
N GLY A 76 -7.14 9.81 -13.54
CA GLY A 76 -6.63 10.92 -12.75
C GLY A 76 -6.66 10.60 -11.25
N LEU A 77 -7.75 9.99 -10.77
CA LEU A 77 -7.86 9.51 -9.39
C LEU A 77 -6.85 8.39 -9.06
N SER A 78 -6.55 7.51 -10.03
CA SER A 78 -5.53 6.46 -9.87
C SER A 78 -4.13 7.06 -9.73
N VAL A 79 -3.77 8.05 -10.56
CA VAL A 79 -2.51 8.80 -10.43
C VAL A 79 -2.44 9.50 -9.08
N PHE A 80 -3.51 10.20 -8.69
CA PHE A 80 -3.59 10.89 -7.40
C PHE A 80 -3.42 9.91 -6.22
N THR A 81 -4.05 8.74 -6.28
CA THR A 81 -3.91 7.69 -5.27
C THR A 81 -2.47 7.16 -5.21
N LEU A 82 -1.82 6.91 -6.36
CA LEU A 82 -0.41 6.49 -6.38
C LEU A 82 0.51 7.52 -5.73
N VAL A 83 0.31 8.81 -6.04
CA VAL A 83 1.09 9.90 -5.45
C VAL A 83 0.87 9.95 -3.94
N THR A 84 -0.38 9.99 -3.48
CA THR A 84 -0.70 10.10 -2.05
C THR A 84 -0.23 8.89 -1.25
N VAL A 85 -0.43 7.65 -1.73
CA VAL A 85 0.10 6.45 -1.07
C VAL A 85 1.63 6.51 -0.96
N THR A 86 2.32 6.92 -2.03
CA THR A 86 3.79 7.07 -2.04
C THR A 86 4.24 8.12 -1.02
N LEU A 87 3.62 9.30 -1.02
CA LEU A 87 3.91 10.36 -0.07
C LEU A 87 3.62 9.93 1.38
N GLY A 88 2.55 9.16 1.61
CA GLY A 88 2.23 8.60 2.92
C GLY A 88 3.32 7.65 3.44
N VAL A 89 3.86 6.81 2.56
CA VAL A 89 4.96 5.89 2.89
C VAL A 89 6.27 6.65 3.11
N VAL A 90 6.58 7.65 2.29
CA VAL A 90 7.76 8.50 2.48
C VAL A 90 7.67 9.29 3.78
N ALA A 91 6.50 9.83 4.10
CA ALA A 91 6.27 10.61 5.32
C ALA A 91 6.56 9.79 6.58
N ILE A 92 6.09 8.53 6.66
CA ILE A 92 6.36 7.69 7.83
C ILE A 92 7.85 7.34 7.96
N ARG A 93 8.58 7.15 6.85
CA ARG A 93 10.04 6.95 6.90
C ARG A 93 10.79 8.16 7.42
N ARG A 94 10.30 9.36 7.13
CA ARG A 94 10.85 10.63 7.63
C ARG A 94 10.40 10.96 9.05
N GLY A 95 9.69 10.05 9.74
CA GLY A 95 9.12 10.30 11.07
C GLY A 95 7.90 11.24 11.07
N ASN A 96 7.43 11.70 9.91
CA ASN A 96 6.25 12.56 9.80
C ASN A 96 4.96 11.73 9.86
N ARG A 97 4.51 11.46 11.08
CA ARG A 97 3.28 10.69 11.34
C ARG A 97 2.02 11.40 10.82
N ARG A 98 1.92 12.73 10.96
CA ARG A 98 0.75 13.50 10.52
C ARG A 98 0.59 13.41 9.00
N GLY A 99 1.69 13.63 8.27
CA GLY A 99 1.74 13.46 6.82
C GLY A 99 1.40 12.04 6.38
N HIS A 100 1.92 11.01 7.06
CA HIS A 100 1.55 9.63 6.78
C HIS A 100 0.04 9.39 6.90
N VAL A 101 -0.55 9.77 8.04
CA VAL A 101 -1.98 9.55 8.29
C VAL A 101 -2.85 10.30 7.28
N GLY A 102 -2.57 11.57 7.02
CA GLY A 102 -3.36 12.36 6.07
C GLY A 102 -3.37 11.76 4.66
N ASN A 103 -2.20 11.36 4.16
CA ASN A 103 -2.07 10.74 2.84
C ASN A 103 -2.75 9.36 2.77
N MET A 104 -2.60 8.51 3.78
CA MET A 104 -3.24 7.19 3.80
C MET A 104 -4.76 7.30 3.92
N VAL A 105 -5.28 8.22 4.73
CA VAL A 105 -6.72 8.49 4.83
C VAL A 105 -7.26 9.04 3.50
N GLY A 106 -6.56 9.98 2.88
CA GLY A 106 -6.93 10.50 1.55
C GLY A 106 -7.00 9.41 0.49
N SER A 107 -6.02 8.50 0.49
CA SER A 107 -6.00 7.32 -0.41
C SER A 107 -7.19 6.39 -0.16
N LEU A 108 -7.56 6.15 1.10
CA LEU A 108 -8.73 5.36 1.46
C LEU A 108 -10.02 6.00 0.93
N ILE A 109 -10.18 7.31 1.15
CA ILE A 109 -11.35 8.05 0.63
C ILE A 109 -11.40 7.95 -0.90
N GLY A 110 -10.25 8.09 -1.57
CA GLY A 110 -10.13 7.94 -3.02
C GLY A 110 -10.67 6.61 -3.53
N ILE A 111 -10.26 5.47 -2.95
CA ILE A 111 -10.77 4.17 -3.39
C ILE A 111 -12.27 3.99 -3.09
N TRP A 112 -12.79 4.53 -1.98
CA TRP A 112 -14.23 4.49 -1.70
C TRP A 112 -15.04 5.30 -2.70
N ILE A 113 -14.58 6.50 -3.07
CA ILE A 113 -15.20 7.33 -4.10
C ILE A 113 -15.16 6.60 -5.45
N ALA A 114 -14.01 6.02 -5.82
CA ALA A 114 -13.87 5.26 -7.06
C ALA A 114 -14.84 4.08 -7.11
N PHE A 115 -14.92 3.30 -6.02
CA PHE A 115 -15.81 2.16 -5.90
C PHE A 115 -17.28 2.58 -5.97
N LEU A 116 -17.68 3.60 -5.23
CA LEU A 116 -19.05 4.10 -5.24
C LEU A 116 -19.46 4.59 -6.63
N PHE A 117 -18.58 5.35 -7.28
CA PHE A 117 -18.83 5.80 -8.66
C PHE A 117 -18.94 4.62 -9.63
N ALA A 118 -18.03 3.64 -9.55
CA ALA A 118 -18.07 2.46 -10.40
C ALA A 118 -19.33 1.59 -10.16
N ALA A 119 -19.82 1.52 -8.92
CA ALA A 119 -21.00 0.73 -8.55
C ALA A 119 -22.32 1.42 -8.92
N LEU A 120 -22.37 2.76 -8.90
CA LEU A 120 -23.61 3.52 -9.09
C LEU A 120 -23.83 4.01 -10.53
N VAL A 121 -22.83 3.95 -11.41
CA VAL A 121 -22.94 4.41 -12.81
C VAL A 121 -23.07 3.20 -13.75
N PRO A 122 -24.29 2.83 -14.20
CA PRO A 122 -24.55 1.56 -14.89
C PRO A 122 -23.91 1.45 -16.28
N ASP A 123 -23.66 2.59 -16.96
CA ASP A 123 -23.10 2.63 -18.32
C ASP A 123 -21.61 2.28 -18.40
N ARG A 124 -20.99 1.90 -17.28
CA ARG A 124 -19.61 1.39 -17.23
C ARG A 124 -19.63 -0.13 -17.32
N THR A 125 -20.12 -0.68 -18.44
CA THR A 125 -19.86 -2.09 -18.77
C THR A 125 -18.35 -2.32 -18.72
N ILE A 126 -17.97 -3.28 -17.89
CA ILE A 126 -16.74 -3.29 -17.10
C ILE A 126 -15.45 -3.56 -17.90
N ALA A 127 -15.55 -3.85 -19.19
CA ALA A 127 -14.39 -3.91 -20.07
C ALA A 127 -14.87 -4.01 -21.52
N GLN A 128 -14.62 -2.96 -22.29
CA GLN A 128 -14.61 -3.10 -23.74
C GLN A 128 -13.30 -2.55 -24.32
N VAL A 129 -12.76 -3.41 -25.18
CA VAL A 129 -11.63 -3.28 -26.09
C VAL A 129 -10.25 -3.43 -25.45
N ALA A 130 -9.68 -4.61 -25.70
CA ALA A 130 -8.26 -4.78 -25.91
C ALA A 130 -7.80 -3.74 -26.95
N SER A 131 -7.25 -2.60 -26.50
CA SER A 131 -6.67 -1.63 -27.41
C SER A 131 -5.28 -2.11 -27.80
N THR A 132 -5.15 -2.54 -29.05
CA THR A 132 -3.89 -2.77 -29.75
C THR A 132 -3.21 -1.43 -30.03
N ASP A 133 -3.03 -0.59 -29.00
CA ASP A 133 -2.42 0.71 -29.12
C ASP A 133 -0.95 0.57 -28.70
N PRO A 134 0.01 0.67 -29.63
CA PRO A 134 1.38 0.23 -29.41
C PRO A 134 2.12 1.02 -28.33
N TRP A 135 1.64 2.22 -27.97
CA TRP A 135 2.25 3.07 -26.95
C TRP A 135 1.71 2.86 -25.54
N THR A 136 0.49 2.37 -25.40
CA THR A 136 -0.18 2.20 -24.11
C THR A 136 0.51 1.14 -23.27
N VAL A 137 0.93 0.04 -23.90
CA VAL A 137 1.67 -1.06 -23.27
C VAL A 137 3.04 -0.63 -22.74
N PRO A 138 3.95 -0.02 -23.53
CA PRO A 138 5.24 0.41 -23.01
C PRO A 138 5.11 1.53 -21.97
N LEU A 139 4.18 2.48 -22.11
CA LEU A 139 4.00 3.55 -21.14
C LEU A 139 3.47 3.01 -19.80
N THR A 140 2.48 2.12 -19.82
CA THR A 140 2.05 1.44 -18.59
C THR A 140 3.17 0.61 -18.00
N LEU A 141 3.95 -0.14 -18.79
CA LEU A 141 5.11 -0.87 -18.29
C LEU A 141 6.17 0.04 -17.64
N VAL A 142 6.43 1.24 -18.17
CA VAL A 142 7.36 2.21 -17.57
C VAL A 142 6.81 2.77 -16.25
N LEU A 143 5.53 3.16 -16.21
CA LEU A 143 4.90 3.66 -14.99
C LEU A 143 4.79 2.57 -13.91
N VAL A 144 4.48 1.33 -14.32
CA VAL A 144 4.51 0.13 -13.48
C VAL A 144 5.93 -0.11 -12.95
N ALA A 145 6.95 -0.09 -13.81
CA ALA A 145 8.34 -0.33 -13.41
C ALA A 145 8.86 0.76 -12.46
N ALA A 146 8.51 2.02 -12.69
CA ALA A 146 8.82 3.13 -11.80
C ALA A 146 8.12 2.95 -10.44
N ALA A 147 6.83 2.61 -10.44
CA ALA A 147 6.06 2.37 -9.22
C ALA A 147 6.56 1.14 -8.44
N VAL A 148 6.91 0.04 -9.13
CA VAL A 148 7.50 -1.18 -8.55
C VAL A 148 8.90 -0.88 -8.03
N GLY A 149 9.71 -0.10 -8.73
CA GLY A 149 11.03 0.34 -8.24
C GLY A 149 10.93 1.20 -6.99
N LEU A 150 9.99 2.15 -6.96
CA LEU A 150 9.68 2.99 -5.80
C LEU A 150 9.12 2.17 -4.63
N ALA A 151 8.21 1.25 -4.92
CA ALA A 151 7.62 0.33 -3.95
C ALA A 151 8.68 -0.63 -3.39
N TRP A 152 9.50 -1.26 -4.22
CA TRP A 152 10.57 -2.16 -3.79
C TRP A 152 11.65 -1.43 -3.00
N TRP A 153 12.09 -0.24 -3.45
CA TRP A 153 12.92 0.66 -2.64
C TRP A 153 12.26 0.97 -1.30
N ALA A 154 10.94 1.10 -1.30
CA ALA A 154 10.14 1.32 -0.12
C ALA A 154 9.95 0.09 0.81
N PHE A 155 9.92 -1.11 0.24
CA PHE A 155 9.75 -2.36 0.98
C PHE A 155 11.07 -2.99 1.38
N ARG A 156 12.22 -2.49 0.90
CA ARG A 156 13.54 -2.93 1.37
C ARG A 156 13.55 -2.82 2.90
N PRO A 157 13.75 -3.93 3.63
CA PRO A 157 13.82 -3.88 5.08
C PRO A 157 15.01 -3.00 5.43
N THR A 158 14.75 -1.88 6.09
CA THR A 158 15.79 -1.19 6.85
C THR A 158 16.34 -2.25 7.81
N ALA A 159 17.62 -2.57 7.68
CA ALA A 159 18.33 -3.42 8.63
C ALA A 159 18.34 -2.69 9.99
N ALA A 160 17.21 -2.77 10.71
CA ALA A 160 17.05 -2.18 12.01
C ALA A 160 17.64 -3.16 13.02
N GLY A 161 18.94 -2.96 13.26
CA GLY A 161 19.62 -3.31 14.51
C GLY A 161 19.79 -4.80 14.76
N ARG A 162 21.00 -5.31 14.51
CA ARG A 162 21.59 -6.24 15.47
C ARG A 162 21.51 -5.57 16.84
N ARG A 163 20.57 -5.99 17.68
CA ARG A 163 20.63 -5.74 19.11
C ARG A 163 21.24 -6.99 19.74
N SER A 164 22.38 -6.82 20.39
CA SER A 164 22.77 -7.48 21.64
C SER A 164 24.16 -6.98 22.05
N GLY A 165 24.18 -6.09 23.04
CA GLY A 165 25.37 -5.68 23.77
C GLY A 165 24.87 -4.81 24.92
N PRO A 166 24.64 -5.40 26.09
CA PRO A 166 25.69 -5.40 27.10
C PRO A 166 25.81 -6.74 27.85
N HIS A 167 27.04 -7.26 27.97
CA HIS A 167 27.36 -8.21 29.02
C HIS A 167 28.21 -7.47 30.07
N PRO A 168 27.63 -7.05 31.20
CA PRO A 168 28.45 -6.70 32.34
C PRO A 168 29.02 -8.01 32.88
N GLY A 169 30.34 -8.16 32.79
CA GLY A 169 31.05 -9.24 33.45
C GLY A 169 30.94 -9.05 34.95
N GLY A 170 30.37 -10.04 35.63
CA GLY A 170 30.47 -10.17 37.08
C GLY A 170 31.93 -10.40 37.47
N GLY A 171 32.35 -9.66 38.50
CA GLY A 171 33.66 -9.78 39.13
C GLY A 171 33.53 -9.37 40.59
N GLU A 172 32.94 -10.23 41.39
CA GLU A 172 33.00 -10.21 42.84
C GLU A 172 34.46 -10.40 43.28
N LYS A 173 34.99 -9.47 44.10
CA LYS A 173 36.10 -9.74 45.03
C LYS A 173 35.92 -8.94 46.32
N THR A 174 35.47 -9.68 47.33
CA THR A 174 35.66 -9.54 48.78
C THR A 174 37.03 -8.96 49.19
N GLY A 175 37.07 -8.16 50.26
CA GLY A 175 38.32 -7.87 50.99
C GLY A 175 38.24 -6.63 51.89
N ALA A 176 38.56 -6.81 53.17
CA ALA A 176 38.45 -5.87 54.28
C ALA A 176 39.63 -4.88 54.41
N GLU A 177 39.39 -3.74 55.10
CA GLU A 177 40.31 -2.86 55.89
C GLU A 177 39.61 -1.46 55.98
N GLY A 178 39.51 -0.68 57.06
CA GLY A 178 40.09 -0.64 58.41
C GLY A 178 40.11 0.84 58.87
N GLY A 179 39.72 1.15 60.12
CA GLY A 179 39.97 2.46 60.82
C GLY A 179 38.82 3.50 60.78
N GLN A 180 38.14 3.83 61.89
CA GLN A 180 38.51 4.84 62.93
C GLN A 180 38.92 6.20 62.34
N GLY A 181 38.35 7.37 62.67
CA GLY A 181 37.33 7.82 63.63
C GLY A 181 37.03 9.33 63.41
N PRO A 182 36.15 9.99 64.19
CA PRO A 182 35.98 11.44 64.11
C PRO A 182 36.67 12.19 65.27
N SER A 183 37.47 13.19 64.93
CA SER A 183 37.94 14.25 65.84
C SER A 183 38.11 15.55 65.06
N GLY A 184 37.32 16.56 65.40
CA GLY A 184 37.36 17.91 64.80
C GLY A 184 36.01 18.61 64.89
#